data_AF-H0ZH23-F1
#
_entry.id   AF-H0ZH23-F1
#
_cell.length_a   1.000
_cell.length_b   1.000
_cell.length_c   1.000
_cell.angle_alpha   90.00
_cell.angle_beta   90.00
_cell.angle_gamma   90.00
#
_symmetry.space_group_name_H-M   'P 1'
#
loop_
_entity.id
_entity.type
_entity.pdbx_description
1 polymer ?
#
loop_
_entity_poly.entity_id
_entity_poly.type
_entity_poly.pdbx_seq_one_letter_code
_entity_poly.pdbx_strand_id
1 'polypeptide(L)'
;MAKFLSQDQINEFKECFSLYDTKQRGKIRGSELLAVMRSLGTSPTPGEVQRHLQLHRMDRNAELDFSTFLNIMYRQMKQEEPQEEILRALAMLDREKRGVIAVPELRAKLTRLGEKLSEEEVDDLLREAKVGPNGTIKYEEFVRLVCLPSVDY
;
A
#
# COMPACT_ATOMS: atom_id res chain seq x y z
N MET A 1 -1.55 16.62 -17.55
CA MET A 1 -1.30 15.43 -16.69
C MET A 1 0.05 15.57 -15.98
N ALA A 2 1.14 15.91 -16.67
CA ALA A 2 2.42 16.35 -16.07
C ALA A 2 2.40 17.72 -15.33
N LYS A 3 1.21 18.23 -14.95
CA LYS A 3 1.08 19.52 -14.23
C LYS A 3 1.11 19.36 -12.71
N PHE A 4 1.10 18.12 -12.20
CA PHE A 4 0.97 17.83 -10.77
C PHE A 4 2.07 16.92 -10.21
N LEU A 5 2.93 16.38 -11.07
CA LEU A 5 4.16 15.69 -10.68
C LEU A 5 5.31 16.62 -11.04
N SER A 6 6.28 16.77 -10.13
CA SER A 6 7.50 17.51 -10.40
C SER A 6 8.34 16.80 -11.48
N GLN A 7 9.25 17.53 -12.12
CA GLN A 7 10.14 16.91 -13.11
C GLN A 7 11.01 15.82 -12.47
N ASP A 8 11.43 16.02 -11.22
CA ASP A 8 12.23 15.05 -10.47
C ASP A 8 11.44 13.76 -10.21
N GLN A 9 10.17 13.86 -9.77
CA GLN A 9 9.30 12.70 -9.62
C GLN A 9 9.07 11.96 -10.94
N ILE A 10 8.88 12.69 -12.04
CA ILE A 10 8.72 12.07 -13.37
C ILE A 10 9.99 11.33 -13.77
N ASN A 11 11.17 11.89 -13.47
CA ASN A 11 12.46 11.26 -13.76
C ASN A 11 12.63 9.99 -12.93
N GLU A 12 12.36 10.05 -11.62
CA GLU A 12 12.40 8.89 -10.71
C GLU A 12 11.46 7.77 -11.17
N PHE A 13 10.21 8.13 -11.52
CA PHE A 13 9.23 7.18 -12.04
C PHE A 13 9.70 6.55 -13.35
N LYS A 14 10.36 7.32 -14.21
CA LYS A 14 10.90 6.84 -15.48
C LYS A 14 12.08 5.90 -15.28
N GLU A 15 12.98 6.23 -14.36
CA GLU A 15 14.11 5.38 -13.99
C GLU A 15 13.61 4.04 -13.45
N CYS A 16 12.71 4.05 -12.47
CA CYS A 16 12.11 2.82 -11.95
C CYS A 16 11.37 2.02 -13.02
N PHE A 17 10.52 2.68 -13.83
CA PHE A 17 9.81 2.01 -14.94
C PHE A 17 10.78 1.32 -15.91
N SER A 18 11.92 1.94 -16.21
CA SER A 18 12.93 1.38 -17.11
C SER A 18 13.61 0.11 -16.56
N LEU A 19 13.65 -0.07 -15.24
CA LEU A 19 14.16 -1.31 -14.62
C LEU A 19 13.25 -2.51 -14.91
N TYR A 20 11.94 -2.26 -15.06
CA TYR A 20 10.95 -3.30 -15.34
C TYR A 20 10.67 -3.47 -16.85
N ASP A 21 10.89 -2.45 -17.67
CA ASP A 21 10.87 -2.56 -19.14
C ASP A 21 12.15 -3.24 -19.68
N THR A 22 12.31 -4.51 -19.34
CA THR A 22 13.46 -5.36 -19.73
C THR A 22 13.70 -5.43 -21.24
N LYS A 23 12.69 -5.12 -22.05
CA LYS A 23 12.76 -5.15 -23.52
C LYS A 23 12.97 -3.76 -24.14
N GLN A 24 13.02 -2.70 -23.34
CA GLN A 24 13.17 -1.31 -23.79
C GLN A 24 12.15 -0.89 -24.85
N ARG A 25 10.88 -1.33 -24.69
CA ARG A 25 9.79 -1.04 -25.63
C ARG A 25 8.88 0.10 -25.18
N GLY A 26 9.22 0.74 -24.05
CA GLY A 26 8.40 1.73 -23.37
C GLY A 26 7.20 1.13 -22.65
N LYS A 27 7.25 -0.15 -22.26
CA LYS A 27 6.11 -0.87 -21.69
C LYS A 27 6.48 -1.87 -20.59
N ILE A 28 5.62 -1.98 -19.58
CA ILE A 28 5.69 -3.01 -18.51
C ILE A 28 4.42 -3.86 -18.52
N ARG A 29 4.45 -5.05 -17.92
CA ARG A 29 3.24 -5.88 -17.76
C ARG A 29 2.39 -5.41 -16.58
N GLY A 30 1.08 -5.57 -16.69
CA GLY A 30 0.15 -5.30 -15.57
C GLY A 30 0.45 -6.12 -14.32
N SER A 31 1.03 -7.32 -14.47
CA SER A 31 1.51 -8.15 -13.36
C SER A 31 2.68 -7.53 -12.58
N GLU A 32 3.46 -6.64 -13.20
CA GLU A 32 4.63 -5.99 -12.59
C GLU A 32 4.24 -4.69 -11.87
N LEU A 33 3.04 -4.17 -12.14
CA LEU A 33 2.58 -2.87 -11.65
C LEU A 33 2.64 -2.77 -10.11
N LEU A 34 2.23 -3.82 -9.38
CA LEU A 34 2.29 -3.84 -7.91
C LEU A 34 3.72 -3.65 -7.39
N ALA A 35 4.68 -4.35 -7.99
CA ALA A 35 6.08 -4.28 -7.56
C ALA A 35 6.67 -2.90 -7.86
N VAL A 36 6.45 -2.39 -9.07
CA VAL A 36 6.95 -1.07 -9.51
C VAL A 36 6.41 0.04 -8.60
N MET A 37 5.11 0.02 -8.29
CA MET A 37 4.49 1.01 -7.42
C MET A 37 5.11 0.99 -6.01
N ARG A 38 5.39 -0.20 -5.47
CA ARG A 38 6.04 -0.36 -4.15
C ARG A 38 7.49 0.09 -4.15
N SER A 39 8.24 -0.15 -5.23
CA SER A 39 9.61 0.36 -5.39
C SER A 39 9.70 1.88 -5.45
N LEU A 40 8.59 2.56 -5.76
CA LEU A 40 8.48 4.02 -5.77
C LEU A 40 7.89 4.58 -4.46
N GLY A 41 7.86 3.77 -3.39
CA GLY A 41 7.45 4.19 -2.06
C GLY A 41 5.95 4.27 -1.81
N THR A 42 5.11 3.89 -2.77
CA THR A 42 3.66 3.75 -2.54
C THR A 42 3.36 2.36 -1.96
N SER A 43 2.23 2.20 -1.27
CA SER A 43 1.86 0.91 -0.66
C SER A 43 0.51 0.40 -1.14
N PRO A 44 0.30 0.26 -2.46
CA PRO A 44 -0.97 -0.22 -2.98
C PRO A 44 -1.20 -1.68 -2.61
N THR A 45 -2.48 -1.96 -2.41
CA THR A 45 -3.01 -3.30 -2.24
C THR A 45 -3.23 -3.99 -3.60
N PRO A 46 -3.09 -5.33 -3.71
CA PRO A 46 -3.43 -6.07 -4.92
C PRO A 46 -4.77 -5.71 -5.57
N GLY A 47 -5.81 -5.46 -4.78
CA GLY A 47 -7.14 -5.05 -5.23
C GLY A 47 -7.17 -3.62 -5.76
N GLU A 48 -6.42 -2.70 -5.18
CA GLU A 48 -6.23 -1.35 -5.74
C GLU A 48 -5.51 -1.38 -7.07
N VAL A 49 -4.42 -2.15 -7.19
CA VAL A 49 -3.71 -2.35 -8.48
C VAL A 49 -4.67 -2.89 -9.53
N GLN A 50 -5.48 -3.89 -9.17
CA GLN A 50 -6.48 -4.44 -10.07
C GLN A 50 -7.54 -3.41 -10.46
N ARG A 51 -7.99 -2.56 -9.52
CA ARG A 51 -8.91 -1.46 -9.80
C ARG A 51 -8.30 -0.43 -10.76
N HIS A 52 -7.03 -0.06 -10.58
CA HIS A 52 -6.31 0.82 -11.50
C HIS A 52 -6.27 0.25 -12.91
N LEU A 53 -5.92 -1.04 -13.06
CA LEU A 53 -5.94 -1.72 -14.36
C LEU A 53 -7.34 -1.70 -15.01
N GLN A 54 -8.38 -2.02 -14.24
CA GLN A 54 -9.76 -2.04 -14.73
C GLN A 54 -10.25 -0.66 -15.20
N LEU A 55 -9.86 0.42 -14.51
CA LEU A 55 -10.20 1.79 -14.93
C LEU A 55 -9.65 2.13 -16.32
N HIS A 56 -8.53 1.49 -16.70
CA HIS A 56 -7.92 1.61 -18.02
C HIS A 56 -8.36 0.50 -19.00
N ARG A 57 -9.33 -0.35 -18.62
CA ARG A 57 -9.80 -1.52 -19.38
C ARG A 57 -8.68 -2.52 -19.67
N MET A 58 -7.77 -2.69 -18.72
CA MET A 58 -6.61 -3.58 -18.80
C MET A 58 -6.73 -4.70 -17.78
N ASP A 59 -6.04 -5.81 -18.05
CA ASP A 59 -5.84 -6.90 -17.10
C ASP A 59 -4.34 -7.04 -16.74
N ARG A 60 -4.00 -8.07 -15.96
CA ARG A 60 -2.61 -8.31 -15.52
C ARG A 60 -1.68 -8.75 -16.66
N ASN A 61 -2.22 -9.23 -17.78
CA ASN A 61 -1.44 -9.68 -18.94
C ASN A 61 -1.23 -8.55 -19.97
N ALA A 62 -2.00 -7.48 -19.88
CA ALA A 62 -1.87 -6.31 -20.72
C ALA A 62 -0.53 -5.58 -20.48
N GLU A 63 -0.08 -4.85 -21.50
CA GLU A 63 1.13 -4.03 -21.45
C GLU A 63 0.75 -2.55 -21.24
N LEU A 64 1.33 -1.92 -20.21
CA LEU A 64 1.11 -0.52 -19.86
C LEU A 64 2.24 0.34 -20.42
N ASP A 65 1.88 1.43 -21.09
CA ASP A 65 2.86 2.46 -21.45
C ASP A 65 3.14 3.41 -20.27
N PHE A 66 4.22 4.18 -20.40
CA PHE A 66 4.65 5.10 -19.35
C PHE A 66 3.60 6.19 -19.03
N SER A 67 2.84 6.64 -20.04
CA SER A 67 1.78 7.65 -19.85
C SER A 67 0.64 7.10 -18.97
N THR A 68 0.24 5.86 -19.20
CA THR A 68 -0.77 5.15 -18.41
C THR A 68 -0.26 4.93 -16.99
N PHE A 69 0.99 4.50 -16.84
CA PHE A 69 1.64 4.34 -15.56
C PHE A 69 1.65 5.64 -14.73
N LEU A 70 2.03 6.79 -15.32
CA LEU A 70 2.00 8.09 -14.64
C LEU A 70 0.59 8.47 -14.15
N ASN A 71 -0.45 8.16 -14.93
CA ASN A 71 -1.83 8.40 -14.53
C ASN A 71 -2.25 7.55 -13.33
N ILE A 72 -1.81 6.29 -13.28
CA ILE A 72 -2.06 5.39 -12.16
C ILE A 72 -1.33 5.88 -10.91
N MET A 73 -0.02 6.18 -11.02
CA MET A 73 0.78 6.70 -9.90
C MET A 73 0.18 7.98 -9.32
N TYR A 74 -0.21 8.93 -10.18
CA TYR A 74 -0.83 10.16 -9.74
C TYR A 74 -2.15 9.93 -8.98
N ARG A 75 -2.96 8.95 -9.40
CA ARG A 75 -4.20 8.59 -8.70
C ARG A 75 -3.89 7.93 -7.36
N GLN A 76 -2.93 7.00 -7.31
CA GLN A 76 -2.53 6.33 -6.07
C GLN A 76 -2.05 7.35 -5.03
N MET A 77 -1.12 8.23 -5.41
CA MET A 77 -0.56 9.25 -4.50
C MET A 77 -1.62 10.23 -3.96
N LYS A 78 -2.74 10.40 -4.68
CA LYS A 78 -3.87 11.22 -4.22
C LYS A 78 -4.83 10.49 -3.30
N GLN A 79 -4.85 9.16 -3.36
CA GLN A 79 -5.68 8.33 -2.50
C GLN A 79 -4.98 8.00 -1.19
N GLU A 80 -3.65 7.98 -1.16
CA GLU A 80 -2.86 7.62 0.01
C GLU A 80 -2.80 8.74 1.05
N GLU A 81 -3.78 8.75 1.97
CA GLU A 81 -3.58 9.17 3.36
C GLU A 81 -3.74 7.94 4.29
N PRO A 82 -2.90 6.90 4.13
CA PRO A 82 -3.10 5.61 4.78
C PRO A 82 -3.15 5.74 6.30
N GLN A 83 -2.36 6.66 6.87
CA GLN A 83 -2.33 6.90 8.29
C GLN A 83 -3.70 7.33 8.82
N GLU A 84 -4.35 8.32 8.18
CA GLU A 84 -5.67 8.79 8.60
C GLU A 84 -6.74 7.73 8.40
N GLU A 85 -6.71 7.01 7.28
CA GLU A 85 -7.69 5.97 6.97
C GLU A 85 -7.64 4.82 7.97
N ILE A 86 -6.42 4.32 8.27
CA ILE A 86 -6.23 3.23 9.23
C ILE A 86 -6.62 3.68 10.64
N LEU A 87 -6.24 4.91 11.05
CA LEU A 87 -6.65 5.47 12.34
C LEU A 87 -8.16 5.54 12.48
N ARG A 88 -8.86 6.06 11.45
CA ARG A 88 -10.33 6.12 11.44
C ARG A 88 -10.95 4.73 11.53
N ALA A 89 -10.41 3.75 10.80
CA ALA A 89 -10.89 2.37 10.83
C ALA A 89 -10.71 1.73 12.22
N LEU A 90 -9.55 1.92 12.87
CA LEU A 90 -9.28 1.40 14.21
C LEU A 90 -10.10 2.11 15.28
N ALA A 91 -10.32 3.43 15.16
CA ALA A 91 -11.17 4.20 16.06
C ALA A 91 -12.65 3.73 16.02
N MET A 92 -13.13 3.21 14.89
CA MET A 92 -14.47 2.60 14.81
C MET A 92 -14.59 1.28 15.58
N LEU A 93 -13.48 0.61 15.87
CA LEU A 93 -13.45 -0.62 16.67
C LEU A 93 -13.48 -0.31 18.17
N ASP A 94 -12.82 0.77 18.58
CA ASP A 94 -12.77 1.25 19.95
C ASP A 94 -14.03 2.07 20.33
N ARG A 95 -15.13 1.36 20.58
CA ARG A 95 -16.43 1.98 20.95
C ARG A 95 -16.35 2.87 22.20
N GLU A 96 -15.43 2.54 23.10
CA GLU A 96 -15.22 3.25 24.37
C GLU A 96 -14.25 4.41 24.24
N LYS A 97 -13.62 4.60 23.06
CA LYS A 97 -12.63 5.64 22.77
C LYS A 97 -11.46 5.64 23.78
N ARG A 98 -11.03 4.45 24.21
CA ARG A 98 -9.90 4.26 25.13
C ARG A 98 -8.53 4.52 24.48
N GLY A 99 -8.45 4.64 23.15
CA GLY A 99 -7.20 4.76 22.42
C GLY A 99 -6.50 3.43 22.16
N VAL A 100 -7.13 2.30 22.49
CA VAL A 100 -6.50 0.98 22.48
C VAL A 100 -7.42 -0.11 21.93
N ILE A 101 -6.83 -1.11 21.28
CA ILE A 101 -7.51 -2.31 20.80
C ILE A 101 -6.84 -3.57 21.37
N ALA A 102 -7.62 -4.61 21.68
CA ALA A 102 -7.07 -5.89 22.11
C ALA A 102 -6.47 -6.64 20.91
N VAL A 103 -5.31 -7.28 21.09
CA VAL A 103 -4.64 -8.03 20.01
C VAL A 103 -5.54 -9.10 19.36
N PRO A 104 -6.32 -9.91 20.11
CA PRO A 104 -7.25 -10.86 19.49
C PRO A 104 -8.31 -10.21 18.60
N GLU A 105 -8.77 -9.01 18.96
CA GLU A 105 -9.75 -8.26 18.17
C GLU A 105 -9.12 -7.70 16.90
N LEU A 106 -7.94 -7.10 16.99
CA LEU A 106 -7.19 -6.62 15.83
C LEU A 106 -6.90 -7.76 14.85
N ARG A 107 -6.39 -8.90 15.35
CA ARG A 107 -6.14 -10.10 14.55
C ARG A 107 -7.40 -10.55 13.81
N ALA A 108 -8.51 -10.70 14.54
CA ALA A 108 -9.76 -11.14 13.94
C ALA A 108 -10.27 -10.19 12.85
N LYS A 109 -9.92 -8.90 12.90
CA LYS A 109 -10.30 -7.93 11.86
C LYS A 109 -9.39 -8.04 10.64
N LEU A 110 -8.08 -8.06 10.86
CA LEU A 110 -7.07 -8.15 9.79
C LEU A 110 -7.17 -9.45 8.98
N THR A 111 -7.63 -10.55 9.59
CA THR A 111 -7.78 -11.83 8.88
C THR A 111 -9.17 -12.05 8.26
N ARG A 112 -10.16 -11.18 8.54
CA ARG A 112 -11.56 -11.38 8.10
C ARG A 112 -12.11 -10.30 7.17
N LEU A 113 -11.62 -9.07 7.26
CA LEU A 113 -12.18 -7.93 6.52
C LEU A 113 -11.25 -7.48 5.39
N GLY A 114 -11.83 -7.10 4.25
CA GLY A 114 -11.09 -6.52 3.13
C GLY A 114 -10.05 -7.46 2.53
N GLU A 115 -8.85 -6.93 2.31
CA GLU A 115 -7.69 -7.72 1.93
C GLU A 115 -7.09 -8.37 3.17
N LYS A 116 -7.31 -9.68 3.25
CA LYS A 116 -7.02 -10.45 4.45
C LYS A 116 -5.53 -10.73 4.54
N LEU A 117 -4.98 -10.44 5.70
CA LEU A 117 -3.67 -10.96 6.09
C LEU A 117 -3.83 -12.41 6.54
N SER A 118 -2.80 -13.20 6.31
CA SER A 118 -2.61 -14.51 6.93
C SER A 118 -2.29 -14.37 8.41
N GLU A 119 -2.49 -15.44 9.18
CA GLU A 119 -2.14 -15.47 10.60
C GLU A 119 -0.65 -15.18 10.83
N GLU A 120 0.21 -15.65 9.92
CA GLU A 120 1.67 -15.43 9.95
C GLU A 120 2.02 -13.94 9.74
N GLU A 121 1.42 -13.29 8.74
CA GLU A 121 1.63 -11.85 8.51
C GLU A 121 1.16 -11.00 9.71
N VAL A 122 0.06 -11.40 10.37
CA VAL A 122 -0.37 -10.73 11.60
C VAL A 122 0.60 -10.97 12.75
N ASP A 123 1.14 -12.18 12.90
CA ASP A 123 2.15 -12.49 13.91
C ASP A 123 3.42 -11.65 13.74
N ASP A 124 3.86 -11.45 12.50
CA ASP A 124 5.03 -10.65 12.18
C ASP A 124 4.79 -9.16 12.51
N LEU A 125 3.63 -8.60 12.13
CA LEU A 125 3.24 -7.23 12.50
C LEU A 125 3.21 -7.01 14.03
N LEU A 126 2.67 -7.97 14.78
CA LEU A 126 2.60 -7.90 16.25
C LEU A 126 3.99 -7.98 16.89
N ARG A 127 4.89 -8.79 16.30
CA ARG A 127 6.28 -8.92 16.74
C ARG A 127 7.05 -7.62 16.54
N GLU A 128 6.88 -6.98 15.39
CA GLU A 128 7.47 -5.65 15.11
C GLU A 128 6.97 -4.58 16.07
N ALA A 129 5.67 -4.63 16.40
CA ALA A 129 5.07 -3.76 17.41
C ALA A 129 5.48 -4.08 18.85
N LYS A 130 6.25 -5.17 19.08
CA LYS A 130 6.67 -5.66 20.40
C LYS A 130 5.49 -5.89 21.35
N VAL A 131 4.36 -6.37 20.83
CA VAL A 131 3.16 -6.65 21.62
C VAL A 131 2.90 -8.15 21.68
N GLY A 132 2.65 -8.66 22.89
CA GLY A 132 2.30 -10.07 23.09
C GLY A 132 0.90 -10.43 22.57
N PRO A 133 0.58 -11.73 22.38
CA PRO A 133 -0.66 -12.20 21.77
C PRO A 133 -1.94 -11.83 22.55
N ASN A 134 -1.83 -11.58 23.87
CA ASN A 134 -2.92 -11.16 24.74
C ASN A 134 -2.78 -9.70 25.19
N GLY A 135 -1.95 -8.92 24.49
CA GLY A 135 -1.70 -7.52 24.82
C GLY A 135 -2.80 -6.58 24.35
N THR A 136 -2.56 -5.30 24.59
CA THR A 136 -3.35 -4.20 24.01
C THR A 136 -2.44 -3.33 23.18
N ILE A 137 -2.98 -2.79 22.09
CA ILE A 137 -2.27 -1.95 21.14
C ILE A 137 -2.86 -0.56 21.21
N LYS A 138 -2.04 0.45 21.43
CA LYS A 138 -2.43 1.83 21.15
C LYS A 138 -2.40 2.05 19.65
N TYR A 139 -3.57 2.26 19.05
CA TYR A 139 -3.65 2.30 17.59
C TYR A 139 -2.86 3.45 16.98
N GLU A 140 -2.69 4.59 17.66
CA GLU A 140 -1.84 5.68 17.15
C GLU A 140 -0.37 5.28 17.01
N GLU A 141 0.17 4.57 18.00
CA GLU A 141 1.54 4.06 17.98
C GLU A 141 1.67 2.96 16.93
N PHE A 142 0.67 2.08 16.82
CA PHE A 142 0.64 1.02 15.82
C PHE A 142 0.60 1.53 14.39
N VAL A 143 -0.28 2.49 14.09
CA VAL A 143 -0.38 3.07 12.74
C VAL A 143 0.93 3.78 12.37
N ARG A 144 1.56 4.49 13.31
CA ARG A 144 2.90 5.05 13.05
C ARG A 144 3.89 3.96 12.71
N LEU A 145 3.92 2.87 13.47
CA LEU A 145 4.85 1.77 13.24
C LEU A 145 4.66 1.13 11.85
N VAL A 146 3.42 0.85 11.44
CA VAL A 146 3.15 0.18 10.15
C VAL A 146 3.16 1.12 8.94
N CYS A 147 3.07 2.44 9.15
CA CYS A 147 3.17 3.44 8.08
C CYS A 147 4.55 4.10 7.99
N LEU A 148 5.48 3.81 8.91
CA LEU A 148 6.86 4.25 8.76
C LEU A 148 7.49 3.48 7.59
N PRO A 149 8.21 4.16 6.69
CA PRO A 149 9.02 3.45 5.71
C PRO A 149 9.99 2.54 6.47
N SER A 150 10.07 1.27 6.07
CA SER A 150 11.11 0.37 6.55
C SER A 150 12.44 1.08 6.35
N VAL A 151 13.18 1.31 7.45
CA VAL A 151 14.54 1.84 7.36
C VAL A 151 15.37 0.75 6.72
N ASP A 152 15.53 0.81 5.41
CA ASP A 152 16.46 -0.04 4.69
C ASP A 152 17.86 0.22 5.28
N TYR A 153 18.46 -0.82 5.87
CA TYR A 153 19.86 -0.86 6.33
C TYR A 153 20.75 -1.42 5.22
#